data_AF-A0A5N7K0N9-F1
#
_entry.id   AF-A0A5N7K0N9-F1
#
_cell.length_a   1.000
_cell.length_b   1.000
_cell.length_c   1.000
_cell.angle_alpha   90.00
_cell.angle_beta   90.00
_cell.angle_gamma   90.00
#
_symmetry.space_group_name_H-M   'P 1'
#
loop_
_entity.id
_entity.type
_entity.pdbx_description
1 polymer ?
#
loop_
_entity_poly.entity_id
_entity_poly.type
_entity_poly.pdbx_seq_one_letter_code
_entity_poly.pdbx_strand_id
1 'polypeptide(L)'
;WSVIFTLTADRRPHDPQFINADGRYDIKRDWEDRHGHARICYWYSRTGKDWIFGGRVMAEGVSPTTREWAGTPILLNNNGDIDLYYTCVTPGATIAKVRGQVITSDSGVELQGFTHVKSLFSADGTYYQTEAQNATWNFRDPSPFIDPKDGKLYMVFEGNVGGERGSHTIGPDELGLVPPGYEDVGGARFQIGCIGIAVAKDLTGEEWEILPPLVTAVGVNDQTERPHYVFQDNKYYLFTISHKFTYADGLTGPDGVYGFVGDHLFGPYTPMNASGLVLGNPPSQPFQTYSHCVMPNGLVTSFIDSVPTTGDDYRIGGTEAPTVRIVLKGDRSFVQEAYDYGYIPPMRDVVLTQ
;
A
#
# COMPACT_ATOMS: atom_id res chain seq x y z
N TRP A 1 7.33 21.42 9.37
CA TRP A 1 6.01 21.04 8.83
C TRP A 1 5.98 19.53 8.64
N SER A 2 4.92 18.86 9.07
CA SER A 2 4.62 17.50 8.63
C SER A 2 4.09 17.55 7.20
N VAL A 3 4.48 16.59 6.36
CA VAL A 3 4.03 16.48 4.97
C VAL A 3 3.61 15.04 4.71
N ILE A 4 2.44 14.84 4.11
CA ILE A 4 1.95 13.53 3.67
C ILE A 4 1.58 13.57 2.20
N PHE A 5 1.58 12.40 1.58
CA PHE A 5 1.22 12.19 0.18
C PHE A 5 0.02 11.25 0.13
N THR A 6 -0.97 11.57 -0.69
CA THR A 6 -2.22 10.82 -0.78
C THR A 6 -2.59 10.57 -2.23
N LEU A 7 -3.26 9.45 -2.50
CA LEU A 7 -4.11 9.36 -3.67
C LEU A 7 -5.34 10.22 -3.44
N THR A 8 -5.60 11.16 -4.35
CA THR A 8 -6.70 12.12 -4.26
C THR A 8 -7.43 12.18 -5.59
N ALA A 9 -8.75 12.22 -5.53
CA ALA A 9 -9.62 12.33 -6.69
C ALA A 9 -10.64 13.45 -6.44
N ASP A 10 -10.97 14.18 -7.51
CA ASP A 10 -12.01 15.20 -7.45
C ASP A 10 -13.38 14.54 -7.31
N ARG A 11 -14.18 15.02 -6.36
CA ARG A 11 -15.60 14.68 -6.29
C ARG A 11 -16.34 15.40 -7.40
N ARG A 12 -17.16 14.70 -8.18
CA ARG A 12 -17.80 15.21 -9.40
C ARG A 12 -19.34 15.26 -9.30
N PRO A 13 -19.91 16.07 -8.40
CA PRO A 13 -21.36 16.10 -8.13
C PRO A 13 -22.23 16.68 -9.25
N HIS A 14 -21.61 17.23 -10.29
CA HIS A 14 -22.29 17.87 -11.44
C HIS A 14 -22.01 17.15 -12.76
N ASP A 15 -21.23 16.07 -12.74
CA ASP A 15 -20.94 15.29 -13.94
C ASP A 15 -22.15 14.41 -14.26
N PRO A 16 -22.76 14.53 -15.47
CA PRO A 16 -23.96 13.78 -15.85
C PRO A 16 -23.84 12.26 -15.68
N GLN A 17 -22.63 11.69 -15.73
CA GLN A 17 -22.43 10.25 -15.57
C GLN A 17 -22.76 9.75 -14.14
N PHE A 18 -22.69 10.64 -13.15
CA PHE A 18 -22.97 10.36 -11.74
C PHE A 18 -24.30 10.95 -11.27
N ILE A 19 -25.17 11.36 -12.20
CA ILE A 19 -26.53 11.81 -11.88
C ILE A 19 -27.52 10.68 -12.22
N ASN A 20 -28.31 10.28 -11.23
CA ASN A 20 -29.37 9.29 -11.41
C ASN A 20 -30.54 9.87 -12.22
N ALA A 21 -31.43 8.98 -12.71
CA ALA A 21 -32.62 9.39 -13.46
C ALA A 21 -33.58 10.30 -12.66
N ASP A 22 -33.49 10.28 -11.33
CA ASP A 22 -34.23 11.16 -10.41
C ASP A 22 -33.55 12.53 -10.18
N GLY A 23 -32.43 12.80 -10.86
CA GLY A 23 -31.65 14.02 -10.75
C GLY A 23 -30.71 14.08 -9.54
N ARG A 24 -30.62 13.02 -8.72
CA ARG A 24 -29.75 13.00 -7.55
C ARG A 24 -28.35 12.48 -7.88
N TYR A 25 -27.34 13.06 -7.23
CA TYR A 25 -25.96 12.62 -7.33
C TYR A 25 -25.75 11.24 -6.68
N ASP A 26 -25.12 10.34 -7.44
CA ASP A 26 -24.72 9.00 -7.04
C ASP A 26 -23.27 9.02 -6.55
N ILE A 27 -23.10 9.31 -5.25
CA ILE A 27 -21.77 9.30 -4.63
C ILE A 27 -21.10 7.92 -4.67
N LYS A 28 -21.87 6.83 -4.71
CA LYS A 28 -21.31 5.47 -4.71
C LYS A 28 -20.64 5.18 -6.05
N ARG A 29 -21.31 5.55 -7.15
CA ARG A 29 -20.75 5.43 -8.51
C ARG A 29 -19.51 6.30 -8.72
N ASP A 30 -19.55 7.56 -8.25
CA ASP A 30 -18.38 8.45 -8.32
C ASP A 30 -17.21 7.92 -7.46
N TRP A 31 -17.52 7.42 -6.26
CA TRP A 31 -16.55 6.76 -5.41
C TRP A 31 -15.89 5.59 -6.13
N GLU A 32 -16.65 4.64 -6.68
CA GLU A 32 -16.11 3.48 -7.41
C GLU A 32 -15.24 3.87 -8.62
N ASP A 33 -15.57 4.97 -9.32
CA ASP A 33 -14.80 5.49 -10.45
C ASP A 33 -13.45 6.13 -10.04
N ARG A 34 -13.27 6.52 -8.77
CA ARG A 34 -12.06 7.23 -8.24
C ARG A 34 -10.74 6.64 -8.68
N HIS A 35 -10.66 5.32 -8.75
CA HIS A 35 -9.43 4.62 -9.12
C HIS A 35 -8.95 4.98 -10.53
N GLY A 36 -9.84 5.36 -11.45
CA GLY A 36 -9.54 5.70 -12.83
C GLY A 36 -8.93 7.09 -13.03
N HIS A 37 -9.02 7.96 -12.01
CA HIS A 37 -8.64 9.37 -12.14
C HIS A 37 -7.95 9.93 -10.88
N ALA A 38 -7.62 9.08 -9.91
CA ALA A 38 -6.79 9.47 -8.77
C ALA A 38 -5.43 10.03 -9.22
N ARG A 39 -4.94 10.99 -8.44
CA ARG A 39 -3.66 11.67 -8.59
C ARG A 39 -2.94 11.73 -7.26
N ILE A 40 -1.62 11.76 -7.29
CA ILE A 40 -0.82 11.95 -6.08
C ILE A 40 -0.83 13.43 -5.74
N CYS A 41 -1.40 13.74 -4.59
CA CYS A 41 -1.40 15.06 -3.99
C CYS A 41 -0.61 15.05 -2.69
N TYR A 42 -0.29 16.23 -2.18
CA TYR A 42 0.35 16.38 -0.87
C TYR A 42 -0.47 17.28 0.04
N TRP A 43 -0.29 17.05 1.34
CA TRP A 43 -0.86 17.84 2.42
C TRP A 43 0.22 18.18 3.42
N TYR A 44 0.07 19.31 4.11
CA TYR A 44 1.01 19.71 5.15
C TYR A 44 0.32 20.21 6.41
N SER A 45 0.97 20.04 7.55
CA SER A 45 0.44 20.42 8.86
C SER A 45 1.56 20.84 9.82
N ARG A 46 1.24 21.71 10.78
CA ARG A 46 2.13 22.00 11.92
C ARG A 46 1.93 21.02 13.07
N THR A 47 0.77 20.39 13.15
CA THR A 47 0.33 19.56 14.28
C THR A 47 0.28 18.09 13.94
N GLY A 48 0.40 17.73 12.65
CA GLY A 48 0.22 16.37 12.15
C GLY A 48 -1.24 15.92 12.15
N LYS A 49 -2.20 16.85 12.23
CA LYS A 49 -3.65 16.55 12.18
C LYS A 49 -4.48 17.60 11.45
N ASP A 50 -4.07 18.87 11.50
CA ASP A 50 -4.75 19.97 10.81
C ASP A 50 -4.13 20.12 9.41
N TRP A 51 -4.57 19.27 8.48
CA TRP A 51 -3.97 19.14 7.16
C TRP A 51 -4.45 20.23 6.19
N ILE A 52 -3.51 20.93 5.57
CA ILE A 52 -3.74 21.90 4.51
C ILE A 52 -3.41 21.24 3.18
N PHE A 53 -4.34 21.33 2.22
CA PHE A 53 -4.13 20.79 0.89
C PHE A 53 -3.05 21.58 0.14
N GLY A 54 -2.00 20.90 -0.30
CA GLY A 54 -0.91 21.48 -1.07
C GLY A 54 -1.09 21.40 -2.59
N GLY A 55 -2.04 20.58 -3.06
CA GLY A 55 -2.26 20.35 -4.48
C GLY A 55 -1.58 19.09 -5.00
N ARG A 56 -1.52 18.96 -6.33
CA ARG A 56 -0.90 17.82 -7.02
C ARG A 56 0.62 17.89 -6.90
N VAL A 57 1.25 16.72 -6.77
CA VAL A 57 2.73 16.60 -6.75
C VAL A 57 3.30 16.77 -8.16
N MET A 58 2.64 16.17 -9.14
CA MET A 58 3.04 16.21 -10.55
C MET A 58 2.03 17.02 -11.35
N ALA A 59 2.53 17.83 -12.28
CA ALA A 59 1.69 18.52 -13.25
C ALA A 59 1.06 17.53 -14.24
N GLU A 60 -0.03 17.94 -14.89
CA GLU A 60 -0.67 17.13 -15.93
C GLU A 60 0.32 16.80 -17.05
N GLY A 61 0.33 15.54 -17.48
CA GLY A 61 1.23 15.05 -18.54
C GLY A 61 2.66 14.69 -18.09
N VAL A 62 3.02 14.90 -16.81
CA VAL A 62 4.32 14.44 -16.29
C VAL A 62 4.35 12.93 -16.07
N SER A 63 3.30 12.36 -15.46
CA SER A 63 3.18 10.91 -15.32
C SER A 63 3.06 10.27 -16.72
N PRO A 64 3.84 9.23 -17.04
CA PRO A 64 3.84 8.61 -18.37
C PRO A 64 2.56 7.80 -18.66
N THR A 65 1.74 7.58 -17.63
CA THR A 65 0.50 6.80 -17.69
C THR A 65 -0.65 7.63 -17.15
N THR A 66 -1.88 7.25 -17.48
CA THR A 66 -3.06 8.06 -17.16
C THR A 66 -3.46 8.02 -15.69
N ARG A 67 -2.93 7.06 -14.92
CA ARG A 67 -3.25 6.86 -13.50
C ARG A 67 -1.98 6.80 -12.68
N GLU A 68 -2.02 7.48 -11.55
CA GLU A 68 -0.96 7.48 -10.55
C GLU A 68 -1.49 6.68 -9.35
N TRP A 69 -0.85 5.55 -9.06
CA TRP A 69 -1.17 4.71 -7.91
C TRP A 69 -0.14 4.85 -6.80
N ALA A 70 -0.43 4.24 -5.65
CA ALA A 70 0.29 4.48 -4.41
C ALA A 70 1.78 4.10 -4.48
N GLY A 71 2.51 4.55 -3.47
CA GLY A 71 3.93 4.31 -3.30
C GLY A 71 4.45 5.07 -2.08
N THR A 72 5.73 5.44 -2.11
CA THR A 72 6.44 5.96 -0.94
C THR A 72 7.30 7.17 -1.31
N PRO A 73 7.06 8.35 -0.70
CA PRO A 73 7.97 9.48 -0.76
C PRO A 73 9.13 9.30 0.23
N ILE A 74 10.37 9.50 -0.23
CA ILE A 74 11.59 9.40 0.58
C ILE A 74 12.29 10.75 0.60
N LEU A 75 12.40 11.36 1.79
CA LEU A 75 13.26 12.51 2.01
C LEU A 75 14.73 12.05 2.04
N LEU A 76 15.50 12.44 1.04
CA LEU A 76 16.86 11.96 0.81
C LEU A 76 17.90 12.66 1.67
N ASN A 77 17.69 13.94 1.96
CA ASN A 77 18.68 14.78 2.62
C ASN A 77 18.05 16.02 3.26
N ASN A 78 18.89 16.79 3.96
CA ASN A 78 18.49 18.04 4.60
C ASN A 78 18.37 19.21 3.60
N ASN A 79 18.60 19.03 2.30
CA ASN A 79 18.26 20.06 1.31
C ASN A 79 16.80 19.98 0.87
N GLY A 80 16.03 18.99 1.35
CA GLY A 80 14.63 18.82 0.98
C GLY A 80 14.43 17.95 -0.25
N ASP A 81 15.46 17.30 -0.79
CA ASP A 81 15.29 16.44 -1.96
C ASP A 81 14.42 15.23 -1.63
N ILE A 82 13.43 14.96 -2.47
CA ILE A 82 12.48 13.85 -2.32
C ILE A 82 12.54 12.98 -3.57
N ASP A 83 12.71 11.68 -3.38
CA ASP A 83 12.33 10.67 -4.38
C ASP A 83 10.94 10.14 -4.04
N LEU A 84 9.97 10.40 -4.90
CA LEU A 84 8.66 9.76 -4.85
C LEU A 84 8.69 8.52 -5.72
N TYR A 85 8.68 7.35 -5.08
CA TYR A 85 8.47 6.06 -5.74
C TYR A 85 6.97 5.81 -5.81
N TYR A 86 6.44 5.45 -6.97
CA TYR A 86 5.02 5.22 -7.17
C TYR A 86 4.74 4.26 -8.33
N THR A 87 3.49 3.86 -8.51
CA THR A 87 3.09 3.01 -9.63
C THR A 87 2.42 3.82 -10.74
N CYS A 88 3.00 3.76 -11.93
CA CYS A 88 2.41 4.23 -13.18
C CYS A 88 1.47 3.16 -13.72
N VAL A 89 0.20 3.50 -14.00
CA VAL A 89 -0.82 2.54 -14.43
C VAL A 89 -1.59 3.05 -15.65
N THR A 90 -1.78 2.15 -16.61
CA THR A 90 -2.51 2.36 -17.87
C THR A 90 -1.76 3.22 -18.91
N PRO A 91 -1.19 2.60 -19.97
CA PRO A 91 -1.13 1.14 -20.24
C PRO A 91 -0.18 0.40 -19.27
N GLY A 92 -0.48 -0.87 -18.97
CA GLY A 92 0.31 -1.71 -18.08
C GLY A 92 0.40 -1.22 -16.63
N ALA A 93 1.39 -1.74 -15.90
CA ALA A 93 1.78 -1.31 -14.56
C ALA A 93 3.31 -1.29 -14.44
N THR A 94 3.88 -0.16 -14.02
CA THR A 94 5.32 0.05 -13.92
C THR A 94 5.65 0.78 -12.63
N ILE A 95 6.60 0.24 -11.87
CA ILE A 95 7.18 0.95 -10.73
C ILE A 95 8.11 2.02 -11.29
N ALA A 96 7.91 3.25 -10.84
CA ALA A 96 8.63 4.42 -11.29
C ALA A 96 9.07 5.28 -10.11
N LYS A 97 9.96 6.23 -10.37
CA LYS A 97 10.24 7.31 -9.43
C LYS A 97 10.28 8.67 -10.13
N VAL A 98 10.02 9.71 -9.34
CA VAL A 98 10.18 11.10 -9.75
C VAL A 98 10.85 11.88 -8.62
N ARG A 99 11.88 12.66 -8.97
CA ARG A 99 12.61 13.49 -8.01
C ARG A 99 12.05 14.91 -8.01
N GLY A 100 11.95 15.47 -6.82
CA GLY A 100 11.66 16.87 -6.59
C GLY A 100 12.24 17.35 -5.27
N GLN A 101 11.75 18.47 -4.79
CA GLN A 101 12.22 19.10 -3.55
C GLN A 101 11.03 19.63 -2.76
N VAL A 102 11.08 19.48 -1.43
CA VAL A 102 10.20 20.19 -0.51
C VAL A 102 10.82 21.52 -0.10
N ILE A 103 10.05 22.58 -0.27
CA ILE A 103 10.42 23.94 0.13
C ILE A 103 9.44 24.39 1.20
N THR A 104 9.97 24.86 2.32
CA THR A 104 9.15 25.32 3.46
C THR A 104 9.38 26.78 3.75
N SER A 105 8.33 27.48 4.14
CA SER A 105 8.38 28.83 4.71
C SER A 105 7.58 28.89 6.02
N ASP A 106 7.50 30.05 6.64
CA ASP A 106 6.60 30.27 7.77
C ASP A 106 5.11 30.17 7.38
N SER A 107 4.78 30.37 6.11
CA SER A 107 3.39 30.36 5.63
C SER A 107 2.94 29.02 5.06
N GLY A 108 3.85 28.13 4.66
CA GLY A 108 3.44 26.83 4.12
C GLY A 108 4.56 25.96 3.58
N VAL A 109 4.14 25.00 2.76
CA VAL A 109 4.98 24.02 2.08
C VAL A 109 4.66 24.05 0.58
N GLU A 110 5.70 23.98 -0.24
CA GLU A 110 5.61 23.81 -1.68
C GLU A 110 6.47 22.62 -2.12
N LEU A 111 6.01 21.91 -3.16
CA LEU A 111 6.77 20.85 -3.83
C LEU A 111 7.18 21.32 -5.23
N GLN A 112 8.47 21.24 -5.53
CA GLN A 112 9.05 21.66 -6.82
C GLN A 112 9.84 20.55 -7.51
N GLY A 113 10.05 20.66 -8.83
CA GLY A 113 10.99 19.82 -9.58
C GLY A 113 10.45 18.49 -10.12
N PHE A 114 9.35 17.95 -9.58
CA PHE A 114 8.70 16.67 -9.97
C PHE A 114 8.20 16.65 -11.42
N THR A 115 9.13 16.66 -12.38
CA THR A 115 8.88 16.97 -13.80
C THR A 115 9.39 15.89 -14.75
N HIS A 116 10.24 14.98 -14.26
CA HIS A 116 10.79 13.89 -15.05
C HIS A 116 10.62 12.56 -14.30
N VAL A 117 9.71 11.73 -14.79
CA VAL A 117 9.47 10.39 -14.27
C VAL A 117 10.44 9.42 -14.91
N LYS A 118 11.09 8.61 -14.09
CA LYS A 118 11.91 7.48 -14.51
C LYS A 118 11.19 6.17 -14.21
N SER A 119 10.87 5.41 -15.25
CA SER A 119 10.48 4.01 -15.12
C SER A 119 11.64 3.19 -14.56
N LEU A 120 11.38 2.38 -13.54
CA LEU A 120 12.40 1.55 -12.90
C LEU A 120 12.30 0.12 -13.42
N PHE A 121 11.15 -0.53 -13.23
CA PHE A 121 10.92 -1.91 -13.68
C PHE A 121 9.43 -2.27 -13.67
N SER A 122 9.11 -3.35 -14.39
CA SER A 122 7.77 -3.95 -14.49
C SER A 122 7.88 -5.46 -14.23
N ALA A 123 6.74 -6.14 -14.10
CA ALA A 123 6.71 -7.59 -13.95
C ALA A 123 7.45 -8.31 -15.10
N ASP A 124 8.17 -9.38 -14.76
CA ASP A 124 9.10 -10.09 -15.67
C ASP A 124 8.51 -11.39 -16.25
N GLY A 125 7.37 -11.85 -15.74
CA GLY A 125 6.69 -13.08 -16.12
C GLY A 125 7.31 -14.36 -15.57
N THR A 126 8.49 -14.26 -14.92
CA THR A 126 9.18 -15.39 -14.31
C THR A 126 8.96 -15.40 -12.81
N TYR A 127 9.36 -14.34 -12.11
CA TYR A 127 9.06 -14.19 -10.69
C TYR A 127 7.69 -13.54 -10.46
N TYR A 128 7.36 -12.53 -11.28
CA TYR A 128 6.18 -11.69 -11.10
C TYR A 128 5.29 -11.75 -12.35
N GLN A 129 4.00 -11.99 -12.14
CA GLN A 129 3.01 -12.19 -13.19
C GLN A 129 2.82 -10.93 -14.05
N THR A 130 2.70 -11.13 -15.37
CA THR A 130 2.46 -10.04 -16.34
C THR A 130 1.00 -9.96 -16.78
N GLU A 131 0.63 -8.85 -17.41
CA GLU A 131 -0.65 -8.67 -18.10
C GLU A 131 -0.98 -9.79 -19.08
N ALA A 132 0.02 -10.25 -19.83
CA ALA A 132 -0.15 -11.30 -20.82
C ALA A 132 -0.53 -12.65 -20.19
N GLN A 133 -0.04 -12.90 -18.97
CA GLN A 133 -0.32 -14.14 -18.21
C GLN A 133 -1.63 -14.06 -17.43
N ASN A 134 -2.04 -12.85 -17.02
CA ASN A 134 -3.28 -12.60 -16.29
C ASN A 134 -3.73 -11.14 -16.52
N ALA A 135 -4.89 -10.93 -17.15
CA ALA A 135 -5.43 -9.58 -17.40
C ALA A 135 -5.79 -8.79 -16.13
N THR A 136 -5.84 -9.46 -14.96
CA THR A 136 -6.14 -8.87 -13.65
C THR A 136 -4.96 -8.99 -12.68
N TRP A 137 -3.73 -9.11 -13.18
CA TRP A 137 -2.52 -9.22 -12.36
C TRP A 137 -2.31 -7.99 -11.45
N ASN A 138 -1.64 -8.23 -10.33
CA ASN A 138 -1.21 -7.21 -9.39
C ASN A 138 0.30 -6.94 -9.56
N PHE A 139 0.67 -5.66 -9.65
CA PHE A 139 2.07 -5.20 -9.64
C PHE A 139 2.15 -3.71 -9.26
N ARG A 140 2.37 -3.38 -7.98
CA ARG A 140 2.24 -2.00 -7.47
C ARG A 140 2.90 -1.75 -6.10
N ASP A 141 2.73 -0.53 -5.60
CA ASP A 141 3.02 -0.09 -4.23
C ASP A 141 4.50 -0.22 -3.79
N PRO A 142 5.43 0.46 -4.48
CA PRO A 142 6.84 0.41 -4.13
C PRO A 142 7.12 1.04 -2.75
N SER A 143 7.80 0.29 -1.88
CA SER A 143 8.30 0.74 -0.58
C SER A 143 9.81 0.48 -0.47
N PRO A 144 10.65 1.47 -0.80
CA PRO A 144 12.09 1.37 -0.66
C PRO A 144 12.55 1.55 0.79
N PHE A 145 13.61 0.85 1.16
CA PHE A 145 14.24 0.92 2.49
C PHE A 145 15.71 0.55 2.40
N ILE A 146 16.51 1.05 3.35
CA ILE A 146 17.90 0.60 3.53
C ILE A 146 17.88 -0.54 4.54
N ASP A 147 18.42 -1.70 4.16
CA ASP A 147 18.54 -2.82 5.09
C ASP A 147 19.51 -2.45 6.22
N PRO A 148 19.10 -2.55 7.50
CA PRO A 148 19.95 -2.18 8.63
C PRO A 148 21.17 -3.08 8.82
N LYS A 149 21.24 -4.26 8.18
CA LYS A 149 22.35 -5.21 8.33
C LYS A 149 23.43 -5.03 7.26
N ASP A 150 23.07 -4.92 5.99
CA ASP A 150 24.03 -4.82 4.89
C ASP A 150 24.16 -3.41 4.28
N GLY A 151 23.25 -2.49 4.63
CA GLY A 151 23.27 -1.10 4.20
C GLY A 151 22.89 -0.87 2.74
N LYS A 152 22.38 -1.89 2.03
CA LYS A 152 21.90 -1.73 0.66
C LYS A 152 20.48 -1.18 0.61
N LEU A 153 20.16 -0.53 -0.49
CA LEU A 153 18.82 -0.05 -0.79
C LEU A 153 18.02 -1.18 -1.45
N TYR A 154 16.95 -1.59 -0.81
CA TYR A 154 15.98 -2.57 -1.28
C TYR A 154 14.61 -1.90 -1.47
N MET A 155 13.70 -2.60 -2.14
CA MET A 155 12.31 -2.19 -2.31
C MET A 155 11.42 -3.41 -2.26
N VAL A 156 10.40 -3.38 -1.40
CA VAL A 156 9.28 -4.33 -1.47
C VAL A 156 8.13 -3.74 -2.27
N PHE A 157 7.36 -4.60 -2.91
CA PHE A 157 6.21 -4.22 -3.74
C PHE A 157 5.22 -5.38 -3.82
N GLU A 158 3.97 -5.09 -4.14
CA GLU A 158 2.96 -6.12 -4.40
C GLU A 158 3.20 -6.73 -5.78
N GLY A 159 3.05 -8.05 -5.88
CA GLY A 159 2.99 -8.77 -7.15
C GLY A 159 2.02 -9.96 -7.09
N ASN A 160 1.76 -10.59 -8.24
CA ASN A 160 1.34 -11.99 -8.29
C ASN A 160 2.50 -12.89 -8.71
N VAL A 161 2.48 -14.17 -8.32
CA VAL A 161 3.51 -15.15 -8.71
C VAL A 161 3.47 -15.39 -10.23
N GLY A 162 4.63 -15.30 -10.89
CA GLY A 162 4.78 -15.51 -12.33
C GLY A 162 4.18 -16.82 -12.85
N GLY A 163 3.63 -16.79 -14.07
CA GLY A 163 2.97 -17.93 -14.72
C GLY A 163 1.53 -17.65 -15.13
N GLU A 164 0.99 -18.48 -16.02
CA GLU A 164 -0.36 -18.32 -16.59
C GLU A 164 -1.46 -18.41 -15.52
N ARG A 165 -2.48 -17.56 -15.62
CA ARG A 165 -3.60 -17.54 -14.67
C ARG A 165 -4.25 -18.90 -14.51
N GLY A 166 -4.26 -19.42 -13.27
CA GLY A 166 -4.87 -20.71 -12.94
C GLY A 166 -4.03 -21.93 -13.33
N SER A 167 -2.76 -21.75 -13.70
CA SER A 167 -1.82 -22.86 -13.91
C SER A 167 -1.08 -23.28 -12.64
N HIS A 168 -1.11 -22.45 -11.60
CA HIS A 168 -0.42 -22.67 -10.33
C HIS A 168 -0.97 -23.90 -9.61
N THR A 169 -0.06 -24.68 -9.04
CA THR A 169 -0.40 -25.89 -8.27
C THR A 169 -0.29 -25.58 -6.78
N ILE A 170 -1.27 -26.00 -6.00
CA ILE A 170 -1.21 -25.91 -4.54
C ILE A 170 -0.59 -27.22 -4.03
N GLY A 171 0.70 -27.19 -3.72
CA GLY A 171 1.45 -28.34 -3.23
C GLY A 171 1.40 -28.46 -1.71
N PRO A 172 2.09 -29.48 -1.15
CA PRO A 172 2.21 -29.64 0.30
C PRO A 172 2.83 -28.44 1.02
N ASP A 173 3.74 -27.71 0.36
CA ASP A 173 4.41 -26.54 0.93
C ASP A 173 3.46 -25.33 1.00
N GLU A 174 2.61 -25.13 -0.02
CA GLU A 174 1.56 -24.10 -0.02
C GLU A 174 0.42 -24.44 0.94
N LEU A 175 -0.01 -25.70 0.99
CA LEU A 175 -1.09 -26.16 1.89
C LEU A 175 -0.68 -26.10 3.37
N GLY A 176 0.58 -26.43 3.66
CA GLY A 176 1.02 -26.68 5.01
C GLY A 176 0.21 -27.80 5.70
N LEU A 177 0.08 -27.72 7.02
CA LEU A 177 -0.66 -28.71 7.80
C LEU A 177 -2.16 -28.38 7.81
N VAL A 178 -2.95 -29.22 7.15
CA VAL A 178 -4.42 -29.16 7.18
C VAL A 178 -4.97 -30.16 8.21
N PRO A 179 -5.71 -29.72 9.24
CA PRO A 179 -6.34 -30.63 10.20
C PRO A 179 -7.34 -31.59 9.55
N PRO A 180 -7.68 -32.72 10.19
CA PRO A 180 -8.75 -33.60 9.70
C PRO A 180 -10.10 -32.88 9.60
N GLY A 181 -10.90 -33.23 8.59
CA GLY A 181 -12.25 -32.69 8.39
C GLY A 181 -12.36 -31.54 7.39
N TYR A 182 -11.26 -31.18 6.73
CA TYR A 182 -11.24 -30.22 5.62
C TYR A 182 -11.06 -30.95 4.29
N GLU A 183 -11.66 -30.41 3.23
CA GLU A 183 -11.61 -30.94 1.86
C GLU A 183 -11.12 -29.87 0.88
N ASP A 184 -10.62 -30.30 -0.28
CA ASP A 184 -10.30 -29.39 -1.37
C ASP A 184 -11.60 -28.86 -1.99
N VAL A 185 -11.80 -27.55 -1.87
CA VAL A 185 -12.99 -26.84 -2.38
C VAL A 185 -12.79 -26.29 -3.80
N GLY A 186 -11.61 -26.48 -4.40
CA GLY A 186 -11.25 -25.96 -5.71
C GLY A 186 -10.95 -24.45 -5.70
N GLY A 187 -10.70 -23.89 -6.89
CA GLY A 187 -10.59 -22.44 -7.10
C GLY A 187 -9.30 -21.76 -6.60
N ALA A 188 -8.68 -22.25 -5.52
CA ALA A 188 -7.56 -21.61 -4.83
C ALA A 188 -6.34 -21.27 -5.72
N ARG A 189 -6.14 -22.01 -6.82
CA ARG A 189 -5.11 -21.72 -7.85
C ARG A 189 -5.24 -20.37 -8.54
N PHE A 190 -6.35 -19.66 -8.36
CA PHE A 190 -6.54 -18.30 -8.88
C PHE A 190 -6.07 -17.21 -7.93
N GLN A 191 -5.80 -17.54 -6.66
CA GLN A 191 -5.27 -16.61 -5.66
C GLN A 191 -3.77 -16.85 -5.51
N ILE A 192 -2.99 -15.93 -6.05
CA ILE A 192 -1.54 -16.11 -6.23
C ILE A 192 -0.76 -14.83 -5.88
N GLY A 193 -1.22 -14.10 -4.87
CA GLY A 193 -0.55 -12.90 -4.37
C GLY A 193 0.86 -13.20 -3.88
N CYS A 194 1.76 -12.22 -3.96
CA CYS A 194 3.08 -12.30 -3.39
C CYS A 194 3.63 -10.92 -3.02
N ILE A 195 4.56 -10.91 -2.06
CA ILE A 195 5.36 -9.74 -1.74
C ILE A 195 6.70 -9.88 -2.44
N GLY A 196 6.93 -9.01 -3.42
CA GLY A 196 8.16 -8.95 -4.17
C GLY A 196 9.27 -8.18 -3.46
N ILE A 197 10.49 -8.38 -3.93
CA ILE A 197 11.64 -7.58 -3.54
C ILE A 197 12.56 -7.31 -4.74
N ALA A 198 13.12 -6.10 -4.78
CA ALA A 198 14.18 -5.71 -5.68
C ALA A 198 15.32 -5.06 -4.88
N VAL A 199 16.53 -5.14 -5.41
CA VAL A 199 17.73 -4.50 -4.85
C VAL A 199 18.23 -3.44 -5.81
N ALA A 200 18.53 -2.25 -5.31
CA ALA A 200 19.15 -1.21 -6.10
C ALA A 200 20.64 -1.50 -6.28
N LYS A 201 21.18 -1.17 -7.45
CA LYS A 201 22.61 -1.27 -7.74
C LYS A 201 23.47 -0.41 -6.79
N ASP A 202 22.91 0.71 -6.34
CA ASP A 202 23.48 1.61 -5.33
C ASP A 202 22.38 2.44 -4.66
N LEU A 203 22.76 3.32 -3.72
CA LEU A 203 21.85 4.15 -2.93
C LEU A 203 21.14 5.25 -3.73
N THR A 204 21.46 5.45 -5.02
CA THR A 204 20.73 6.39 -5.86
C THR A 204 19.34 5.85 -6.25
N GLY A 205 19.16 4.53 -6.21
CA GLY A 205 17.90 3.88 -6.58
C GLY A 205 17.52 4.11 -8.05
N GLU A 206 18.51 4.28 -8.93
CA GLU A 206 18.34 4.56 -10.35
C GLU A 206 18.25 3.29 -11.21
N GLU A 207 18.82 2.18 -10.75
CA GLU A 207 18.84 0.88 -11.43
C GLU A 207 18.55 -0.21 -10.39
N TRP A 208 17.70 -1.17 -10.74
CA TRP A 208 17.19 -2.19 -9.83
C TRP A 208 17.31 -3.58 -10.44
N GLU A 209 17.66 -4.56 -9.62
CA GLU A 209 17.58 -5.98 -9.92
C GLU A 209 16.37 -6.57 -9.17
N ILE A 210 15.45 -7.16 -9.94
CA ILE A 210 14.31 -7.90 -9.41
C ILE A 210 14.79 -9.25 -8.86
N LEU A 211 14.36 -9.60 -7.65
CA LEU A 211 14.73 -10.85 -6.97
C LEU A 211 13.50 -11.76 -6.80
N PRO A 212 13.67 -13.06 -6.44
CA PRO A 212 12.56 -13.92 -6.06
C PRO A 212 11.68 -13.31 -4.95
N PRO A 213 10.36 -13.60 -4.93
CA PRO A 213 9.45 -13.05 -3.92
C PRO A 213 9.81 -13.51 -2.51
N LEU A 214 9.55 -12.63 -1.53
CA LEU A 214 9.80 -12.91 -0.11
C LEU A 214 8.73 -13.78 0.53
N VAL A 215 7.48 -13.55 0.15
CA VAL A 215 6.29 -14.26 0.66
C VAL A 215 5.38 -14.54 -0.53
N THR A 216 4.94 -15.78 -0.67
CA THR A 216 3.90 -16.18 -1.62
C THR A 216 2.64 -16.57 -0.85
N ALA A 217 1.48 -16.17 -1.37
CA ALA A 217 0.16 -16.48 -0.84
C ALA A 217 -0.64 -17.35 -1.83
N VAL A 218 0.07 -18.24 -2.55
CA VAL A 218 -0.51 -19.17 -3.53
C VAL A 218 -1.49 -20.10 -2.83
N GLY A 219 -2.75 -20.09 -3.29
CA GLY A 219 -3.83 -20.83 -2.64
C GLY A 219 -4.41 -20.16 -1.41
N VAL A 220 -3.98 -18.94 -1.06
CA VAL A 220 -4.39 -18.24 0.16
C VAL A 220 -5.12 -16.93 -0.15
N ASN A 221 -4.46 -15.99 -0.83
CA ASN A 221 -5.02 -14.68 -1.12
C ASN A 221 -4.39 -14.08 -2.39
N ASP A 222 -5.16 -13.37 -3.19
CA ASP A 222 -4.68 -12.77 -4.43
C ASP A 222 -3.96 -11.42 -4.23
N GLN A 223 -4.24 -10.72 -3.13
CA GLN A 223 -3.74 -9.36 -2.90
C GLN A 223 -2.98 -9.27 -1.58
N THR A 224 -1.71 -8.92 -1.68
CA THR A 224 -0.82 -8.56 -0.57
C THR A 224 -0.28 -7.16 -0.83
N GLU A 225 -1.16 -6.18 -0.69
CA GLU A 225 -0.94 -4.80 -1.13
C GLU A 225 -0.08 -4.01 -0.12
N ARG A 226 0.45 -2.87 -0.57
CA ARG A 226 1.26 -1.94 0.22
C ARG A 226 2.26 -2.60 1.17
N PRO A 227 3.12 -3.53 0.71
CA PRO A 227 4.10 -4.13 1.59
C PRO A 227 5.09 -3.08 2.10
N HIS A 228 5.45 -3.15 3.37
CA HIS A 228 6.44 -2.25 3.97
C HIS A 228 7.06 -2.88 5.23
N TYR A 229 8.28 -2.44 5.56
CA TYR A 229 8.96 -2.88 6.77
C TYR A 229 8.81 -1.91 7.93
N VAL A 230 8.69 -2.47 9.13
CA VAL A 230 9.07 -1.83 10.39
C VAL A 230 10.20 -2.66 11.01
N PHE A 231 11.31 -2.00 11.34
CA PHE A 231 12.42 -2.63 12.06
C PHE A 231 12.29 -2.30 13.54
N GLN A 232 12.13 -3.32 14.38
CA GLN A 232 12.01 -3.16 15.83
C GLN A 232 12.66 -4.35 16.54
N ASP A 233 13.40 -4.09 17.63
CA ASP A 233 14.02 -5.14 18.45
C ASP A 233 14.89 -6.12 17.64
N ASN A 234 15.64 -5.61 16.66
CA ASN A 234 16.45 -6.38 15.70
C ASN A 234 15.65 -7.38 14.84
N LYS A 235 14.34 -7.19 14.71
CA LYS A 235 13.45 -7.99 13.86
C LYS A 235 12.94 -7.20 12.67
N TYR A 236 12.62 -7.96 11.62
CA TYR A 236 12.04 -7.51 10.36
C TYR A 236 10.54 -7.79 10.42
N TYR A 237 9.72 -6.75 10.64
CA TYR A 237 8.27 -6.87 10.53
C TYR A 237 7.84 -6.44 9.13
N LEU A 238 7.49 -7.39 8.29
CA LEU A 238 6.94 -7.17 6.96
C LEU A 238 5.42 -7.11 7.07
N PHE A 239 4.85 -5.91 6.87
CA PHE A 239 3.40 -5.70 6.85
C PHE A 239 2.89 -5.61 5.43
N THR A 240 1.63 -5.98 5.24
CA THR A 240 0.87 -5.89 4.00
C THR A 240 -0.61 -5.76 4.33
N ILE A 241 -1.43 -5.27 3.41
CA ILE A 241 -2.88 -5.22 3.57
C ILE A 241 -3.55 -6.20 2.61
N SER A 242 -4.74 -6.62 2.95
CA SER A 242 -5.55 -7.47 2.07
C SER A 242 -7.04 -7.29 2.35
N HIS A 243 -7.84 -7.70 1.38
CA HIS A 243 -9.29 -7.73 1.47
C HIS A 243 -9.82 -9.12 1.84
N LYS A 244 -11.01 -9.16 2.43
CA LYS A 244 -11.75 -10.40 2.66
C LYS A 244 -12.11 -11.11 1.35
N PHE A 245 -12.49 -10.36 0.32
CA PHE A 245 -13.00 -10.93 -0.93
C PHE A 245 -11.90 -11.45 -1.87
N THR A 246 -10.61 -11.23 -1.54
CA THR A 246 -9.47 -11.74 -2.31
C THR A 246 -8.91 -13.05 -1.76
N TYR A 247 -9.47 -13.57 -0.67
CA TYR A 247 -9.14 -14.89 -0.17
C TYR A 247 -9.55 -16.00 -1.15
N ALA A 248 -8.78 -17.09 -1.14
CA ALA A 248 -9.11 -18.31 -1.86
C ALA A 248 -10.36 -18.96 -1.27
N ASP A 249 -11.03 -19.76 -2.09
CA ASP A 249 -12.21 -20.53 -1.67
C ASP A 249 -11.90 -21.35 -0.40
N GLY A 250 -12.84 -21.34 0.55
CA GLY A 250 -12.68 -22.04 1.83
C GLY A 250 -11.86 -21.30 2.89
N LEU A 251 -11.23 -20.18 2.54
CA LEU A 251 -10.49 -19.33 3.47
C LEU A 251 -11.22 -18.01 3.74
N THR A 252 -10.93 -17.40 4.88
CA THR A 252 -11.50 -16.10 5.23
C THR A 252 -10.63 -15.33 6.22
N GLY A 253 -10.73 -14.01 6.16
CA GLY A 253 -10.12 -13.07 7.08
C GLY A 253 -10.79 -11.69 6.93
N PRO A 254 -10.61 -10.77 7.88
CA PRO A 254 -11.11 -9.41 7.73
C PRO A 254 -10.26 -8.60 6.75
N ASP A 255 -10.83 -7.54 6.18
CA ASP A 255 -10.05 -6.45 5.60
C ASP A 255 -9.15 -5.84 6.68
N GLY A 256 -7.87 -5.60 6.36
CA GLY A 256 -6.95 -5.05 7.35
C GLY A 256 -5.48 -5.27 7.05
N VAL A 257 -4.67 -5.13 8.10
CA VAL A 257 -3.23 -5.38 8.10
C VAL A 257 -2.95 -6.84 8.43
N TYR A 258 -2.15 -7.46 7.59
CA TYR A 258 -1.48 -8.72 7.83
C TYR A 258 0.02 -8.47 7.97
N GLY A 259 0.74 -9.36 8.64
CA GLY A 259 2.15 -9.19 8.86
C GLY A 259 2.89 -10.47 9.17
N PHE A 260 4.20 -10.40 8.96
CA PHE A 260 5.14 -11.48 9.11
C PHE A 260 6.39 -10.96 9.81
N VAL A 261 6.95 -11.75 10.72
CA VAL A 261 8.18 -11.39 11.45
C VAL A 261 9.31 -12.36 11.12
N GLY A 262 10.51 -11.82 10.90
CA GLY A 262 11.71 -12.60 10.68
C GLY A 262 12.92 -11.99 11.37
N ASP A 263 13.98 -12.79 11.55
CA ASP A 263 15.27 -12.30 12.04
C ASP A 263 16.18 -11.83 10.89
N HIS A 264 15.81 -12.11 9.64
CA HIS A 264 16.56 -11.78 8.42
C HIS A 264 15.63 -11.28 7.31
N LEU A 265 16.17 -10.44 6.41
CA LEU A 265 15.44 -9.86 5.29
C LEU A 265 14.81 -10.90 4.34
N PHE A 266 15.47 -12.03 4.11
CA PHE A 266 14.98 -13.09 3.21
C PHE A 266 14.29 -14.24 3.97
N GLY A 267 13.88 -14.00 5.21
CA GLY A 267 13.21 -14.98 6.04
C GLY A 267 14.16 -16.03 6.66
N PRO A 268 13.60 -17.17 7.14
CA PRO A 268 12.18 -17.51 7.10
C PRO A 268 11.32 -16.54 7.92
N TYR A 269 10.08 -16.37 7.47
CA TYR A 269 9.09 -15.50 8.09
C TYR A 269 8.09 -16.31 8.94
N THR A 270 7.71 -15.76 10.09
CA THR A 270 6.63 -16.28 10.94
C THR A 270 5.41 -15.36 10.82
N PRO A 271 4.21 -15.87 10.46
CA PRO A 271 3.00 -15.06 10.45
C PRO A 271 2.67 -14.49 11.84
N MET A 272 2.37 -13.20 11.90
CA MET A 272 1.99 -12.51 13.14
C MET A 272 0.70 -13.11 13.73
N ASN A 273 0.60 -13.14 15.06
CA ASN A 273 -0.55 -13.67 15.79
C ASN A 273 -0.96 -15.10 15.36
N ALA A 274 0.00 -15.91 14.90
CA ALA A 274 -0.18 -17.27 14.38
C ALA A 274 -1.07 -17.40 13.12
N SER A 275 -1.60 -16.30 12.58
CA SER A 275 -2.52 -16.31 11.42
C SER A 275 -2.10 -15.34 10.31
N GLY A 276 -1.13 -14.47 10.59
CA GLY A 276 -0.80 -13.30 9.77
C GLY A 276 -1.60 -12.05 10.17
N LEU A 277 -2.78 -12.17 10.77
CA LEU A 277 -3.63 -11.01 11.08
C LEU A 277 -2.98 -10.11 12.15
N VAL A 278 -2.81 -8.82 11.86
CA VAL A 278 -2.23 -7.82 12.77
C VAL A 278 -3.29 -6.86 13.30
N LEU A 279 -4.13 -6.33 12.40
CA LEU A 279 -5.19 -5.38 12.70
C LEU A 279 -6.30 -5.54 11.66
N GLY A 280 -7.46 -6.07 12.05
CA GLY A 280 -8.60 -6.27 11.15
C GLY A 280 -9.77 -5.35 11.47
N ASN A 281 -10.54 -5.00 10.45
CA ASN A 281 -11.84 -4.35 10.64
C ASN A 281 -12.79 -5.23 11.46
N PRO A 282 -13.61 -4.64 12.33
CA PRO A 282 -14.57 -5.40 13.11
C PRO A 282 -15.67 -5.96 12.20
N PRO A 283 -16.22 -7.16 12.50
CA PRO A 283 -17.30 -7.74 11.70
C PRO A 283 -18.54 -6.85 11.55
N SER A 284 -18.80 -5.95 12.51
CA SER A 284 -19.89 -4.99 12.46
C SER A 284 -19.67 -3.84 11.46
N GLN A 285 -18.43 -3.59 11.05
CA GLN A 285 -18.05 -2.55 10.08
C GLN A 285 -16.88 -3.04 9.21
N PRO A 286 -17.12 -4.07 8.37
CA PRO A 286 -16.04 -4.81 7.70
C PRO A 286 -15.21 -3.99 6.71
N PHE A 287 -15.76 -2.87 6.22
CA PHE A 287 -15.13 -1.99 5.23
C PHE A 287 -14.83 -0.59 5.79
N GLN A 288 -14.82 -0.42 7.12
CA GLN A 288 -14.67 0.92 7.71
C GLN A 288 -13.36 1.60 7.30
N THR A 289 -12.25 0.85 7.21
CA THR A 289 -10.93 1.40 6.92
C THR A 289 -10.12 0.49 6.00
N TYR A 290 -9.29 1.10 5.17
CA TYR A 290 -8.36 0.38 4.31
C TYR A 290 -7.07 1.18 4.05
N SER A 291 -6.13 0.60 3.31
CA SER A 291 -4.81 1.19 3.05
C SER A 291 -4.01 1.52 4.32
N HIS A 292 -4.10 0.62 5.30
CA HIS A 292 -3.39 0.76 6.56
C HIS A 292 -1.86 0.82 6.36
N CYS A 293 -1.18 1.73 7.04
CA CYS A 293 0.28 1.86 7.04
C CYS A 293 0.79 1.87 8.49
N VAL A 294 1.59 0.85 8.86
CA VAL A 294 2.19 0.74 10.18
C VAL A 294 3.48 1.53 10.22
N MET A 295 3.51 2.57 11.05
CA MET A 295 4.65 3.45 11.23
C MET A 295 5.63 2.90 12.30
N PRO A 296 6.92 3.29 12.27
CA PRO A 296 7.90 2.81 13.23
C PRO A 296 7.64 3.17 14.70
N ASN A 297 6.78 4.16 14.98
CA ASN A 297 6.33 4.48 16.35
C ASN A 297 5.16 3.61 16.84
N GLY A 298 4.71 2.64 16.03
CA GLY A 298 3.56 1.78 16.32
C GLY A 298 2.22 2.43 16.00
N LEU A 299 2.17 3.63 15.43
CA LEU A 299 0.93 4.20 14.91
C LEU A 299 0.57 3.55 13.58
N VAL A 300 -0.73 3.42 13.31
CA VAL A 300 -1.29 2.88 12.08
C VAL A 300 -2.29 3.88 11.54
N THR A 301 -1.96 4.48 10.39
CA THR A 301 -2.89 5.34 9.65
C THR A 301 -3.62 4.53 8.59
N SER A 302 -4.81 4.98 8.18
CA SER A 302 -5.65 4.35 7.17
C SER A 302 -6.69 5.35 6.67
N PHE A 303 -7.32 5.11 5.52
CA PHE A 303 -8.45 5.93 5.09
C PHE A 303 -9.77 5.23 5.39
N ILE A 304 -10.85 6.00 5.55
CA ILE A 304 -12.21 5.50 5.69
C ILE A 304 -12.76 5.17 4.31
N ASP A 305 -13.09 3.90 4.07
CA ASP A 305 -13.75 3.48 2.83
C ASP A 305 -15.27 3.64 2.96
N SER A 306 -15.93 2.70 3.64
CA SER A 306 -17.37 2.75 3.86
C SER A 306 -17.80 2.33 5.26
N VAL A 307 -18.68 3.14 5.87
CA VAL A 307 -19.21 2.88 7.22
C VAL A 307 -20.70 2.57 7.12
N PRO A 308 -21.17 1.42 7.65
CA PRO A 308 -22.59 1.08 7.66
C PRO A 308 -23.44 2.15 8.36
N THR A 309 -24.67 2.31 7.87
CA THR A 309 -25.69 3.18 8.49
C THR A 309 -26.92 2.37 8.89
N THR A 310 -28.10 2.72 8.41
CA THR A 310 -29.35 2.02 8.72
C THR A 310 -29.72 1.06 7.59
N GLY A 311 -30.02 -0.19 7.93
CA GLY A 311 -30.27 -1.23 6.92
C GLY A 311 -28.98 -1.60 6.16
N ASP A 312 -29.11 -1.88 4.86
CA ASP A 312 -27.99 -2.27 3.99
C ASP A 312 -27.25 -1.06 3.37
N ASP A 313 -27.48 0.17 3.89
CA ASP A 313 -26.88 1.39 3.37
C ASP A 313 -25.60 1.81 4.12
N TYR A 314 -24.74 2.60 3.48
CA TYR A 314 -23.44 3.01 4.00
C TYR A 314 -23.05 4.44 3.58
N ARG A 315 -22.18 5.06 4.38
CA ARG A 315 -21.53 6.34 4.08
C ARG A 315 -20.14 6.12 3.54
N ILE A 316 -19.80 6.84 2.47
CA ILE A 316 -18.44 6.92 1.93
C ILE A 316 -17.60 7.88 2.77
N GLY A 317 -16.37 7.49 3.07
CA GLY A 317 -15.40 8.28 3.80
C GLY A 317 -14.57 9.20 2.92
N GLY A 318 -13.62 8.63 2.16
CA GLY A 318 -12.69 9.41 1.32
C GLY A 318 -11.80 10.37 2.11
N THR A 319 -11.48 10.02 3.35
CA THR A 319 -10.69 10.83 4.29
C THR A 319 -9.93 9.93 5.25
N GLU A 320 -8.93 10.45 5.95
CA GLU A 320 -8.17 9.69 6.95
C GLU A 320 -9.07 9.23 8.11
N ALA A 321 -8.85 8.00 8.55
CA ALA A 321 -9.50 7.42 9.71
C ALA A 321 -8.84 7.89 11.02
N PRO A 322 -9.44 7.60 12.18
CA PRO A 322 -8.73 7.67 13.46
C PRO A 322 -7.44 6.85 13.36
N THR A 323 -6.30 7.47 13.67
CA THR A 323 -5.05 6.74 13.78
C THR A 323 -5.10 5.83 14.99
N VAL A 324 -4.66 4.58 14.88
CA VAL A 324 -4.62 3.65 16.02
C VAL A 324 -3.18 3.31 16.37
N ARG A 325 -2.94 2.91 17.62
CA ARG A 325 -1.63 2.40 18.03
C ARG A 325 -1.68 0.90 18.23
N ILE A 326 -0.70 0.22 17.64
CA ILE A 326 -0.40 -1.17 17.92
C ILE A 326 0.93 -1.29 18.67
N VAL A 327 1.03 -2.34 19.48
CA VAL A 327 2.27 -2.75 20.16
C VAL A 327 2.71 -4.08 19.59
N LEU A 328 3.97 -4.18 19.17
CA LEU A 328 4.58 -5.40 18.67
C LEU A 328 5.39 -6.07 19.79
N LYS A 329 5.21 -7.38 19.98
CA LYS A 329 5.95 -8.21 20.94
C LYS A 329 6.27 -9.55 20.32
N GLY A 330 7.47 -9.70 19.75
CA GLY A 330 7.86 -10.91 19.06
C GLY A 330 6.94 -11.17 17.87
N ASP A 331 6.26 -12.31 17.85
CA ASP A 331 5.28 -12.68 16.82
C ASP A 331 3.85 -12.22 17.13
N ARG A 332 3.66 -11.33 18.12
CA ARG A 332 2.33 -10.83 18.53
C ARG A 332 2.15 -9.34 18.31
N SER A 333 0.92 -8.92 18.02
CA SER A 333 0.49 -7.52 18.01
C SER A 333 -0.73 -7.30 18.91
N PHE A 334 -0.87 -6.08 19.43
CA PHE A 334 -1.99 -5.68 20.28
C PHE A 334 -2.41 -4.25 19.95
N VAL A 335 -3.70 -4.01 19.76
CA VAL A 335 -4.24 -2.63 19.70
C VAL A 335 -4.22 -2.05 21.11
N GLN A 336 -3.67 -0.86 21.25
CA GLN A 336 -3.53 -0.18 22.54
C GLN A 336 -4.54 0.94 22.72
N GLU A 337 -4.61 1.87 21.77
CA GLU A 337 -5.46 3.07 21.85
C GLU A 337 -5.74 3.63 20.44
N ALA A 338 -6.71 4.53 20.36
CA ALA A 338 -7.05 5.30 19.17
C ALA A 338 -6.83 6.79 19.42
N TYR A 339 -6.42 7.50 18.37
CA TYR A 339 -6.15 8.93 18.35
C TYR A 339 -7.20 9.64 17.48
N ASP A 340 -7.06 10.96 17.34
CA ASP A 340 -7.88 11.76 16.43
C ASP A 340 -7.74 11.30 14.97
N TYR A 341 -8.72 11.68 14.16
CA TYR A 341 -8.73 11.46 12.71
C TYR A 341 -7.49 12.08 12.06
N GLY A 342 -6.82 11.32 11.19
CA GLY A 342 -5.67 11.80 10.43
C GLY A 342 -4.49 12.26 11.27
N TYR A 343 -4.32 11.75 12.49
CA TYR A 343 -3.16 12.05 13.32
C TYR A 343 -1.90 11.31 12.85
N ILE A 344 -1.10 11.95 12.00
CA ILE A 344 0.13 11.42 11.42
C ILE A 344 1.30 12.32 11.85
N PRO A 345 1.84 12.13 13.07
CA PRO A 345 2.96 12.93 13.57
C PRO A 345 4.26 12.57 12.83
N PRO A 346 5.19 13.52 12.68
CA PRO A 346 6.49 13.22 12.12
C PRO A 346 7.28 12.34 13.11
N MET A 347 8.01 11.36 12.57
CA MET A 347 8.92 10.53 13.37
C MET A 347 10.19 11.27 13.80
N ARG A 348 10.55 12.32 13.04
CA ARG A 348 11.75 13.13 13.23
C ARG A 348 11.54 14.50 12.59
N ASP A 349 12.05 15.53 13.26
CA ASP A 349 12.20 16.86 12.67
C ASP A 349 13.50 16.97 11.89
N VAL A 350 13.41 17.55 10.69
CA VAL A 350 14.55 17.84 9.82
C VAL A 350 14.61 19.34 9.59
N VAL A 351 15.77 19.94 9.87
CA VAL A 351 16.05 21.34 9.54
C VAL A 351 16.59 21.37 8.12
N LEU A 352 15.88 22.05 7.23
CA LEU A 352 16.33 22.20 5.85
C LEU A 352 17.48 23.22 5.76
N THR A 353 18.55 22.86 5.05
CA THR A 353 19.64 23.75 4.69
C THR A 353 19.25 24.48 3.41
N GLN A 354 18.45 25.54 3.55
CA GLN A 354 18.07 26.44 2.45
C GLN A 354 19.03 27.62 2.34
#